data_AF-A0A9W8GV79-F1
#
_entry.id   AF-A0A9W8GV79-F1
#
_cell.length_a   1.000
_cell.length_b   1.000
_cell.length_c   1.000
_cell.angle_alpha   90.00
_cell.angle_beta   90.00
_cell.angle_gamma   90.00
#
_symmetry.space_group_name_H-M   'P 1'
#
loop_
_entity.id
_entity.type
_entity.pdbx_description
1 polymer ?
#
loop_
_entity_poly.entity_id
_entity_poly.type
_entity_poly.pdbx_seq_one_letter_code
_entity_poly.pdbx_strand_id
1 'polypeptide(L)'
;MFGLNILRQLSGRTLATTANACAGRRLMSTGRNPLSTGDDREASSLQSENAASENRMQFANSLTSMIHNMGSSVIGRAVPVTNGNPASAYGRLNRILTENNIRRELFLRKRYEKPKYKRQRLRRESHARLFKEEVRRKVHLVMNMRNWGM
;
A
#
# COMPACT_ATOMS: atom_id res chain seq x y z
N MET A 1 -21.92 7.01 33.43
CA MET A 1 -21.12 8.20 33.04
C MET A 1 -19.92 8.31 33.96
N PHE A 2 -18.88 7.50 33.76
CA PHE A 2 -17.59 7.68 34.43
C PHE A 2 -16.50 7.47 33.38
N GLY A 3 -16.08 8.57 32.80
CA GLY A 3 -14.91 8.63 31.93
C GLY A 3 -13.66 8.69 32.80
N LEU A 4 -12.76 7.73 32.60
CA LEU A 4 -11.38 7.82 33.04
C LEU A 4 -10.52 8.02 31.79
N ASN A 5 -10.16 9.28 31.58
CA ASN A 5 -9.16 9.75 30.64
C ASN A 5 -7.79 9.23 31.12
N ILE A 6 -7.21 8.27 30.40
CA ILE A 6 -5.80 7.89 30.57
C ILE A 6 -5.02 8.61 29.46
N LEU A 7 -4.46 9.77 29.82
CA LEU A 7 -3.40 10.43 29.06
C LEU A 7 -2.18 9.49 29.07
N ARG A 8 -1.78 8.96 27.91
CA ARG A 8 -0.47 8.31 27.76
C ARG A 8 0.46 9.21 26.95
N GLN A 9 1.54 9.54 27.64
CA GLN A 9 2.69 10.35 27.24
C GLN A 9 3.23 10.05 25.85
N LEU A 10 3.57 11.15 25.18
CA LEU A 10 4.55 11.26 24.11
C LEU A 10 5.90 10.69 24.58
N SER A 11 6.50 9.80 23.78
CA SER A 11 7.96 9.66 23.75
C SER A 11 8.39 9.44 22.30
N GLY A 12 8.92 10.52 21.71
CA GLY A 12 9.62 10.47 20.43
C GLY A 12 10.89 9.65 20.59
N ARG A 13 11.07 8.67 19.70
CA ARG A 13 12.33 7.94 19.55
C ARG A 13 13.04 8.45 18.30
N THR A 14 14.00 9.33 18.51
CA THR A 14 15.07 9.62 17.55
C THR A 14 16.13 8.53 17.71
N LEU A 15 16.48 7.84 16.62
CA LEU A 15 17.65 6.96 16.60
C LEU A 15 18.81 7.74 15.99
N ALA A 16 19.81 7.98 16.83
CA ALA A 16 21.04 8.66 16.49
C ALA A 16 22.01 7.75 15.72
N THR A 17 22.59 8.37 14.71
CA THR A 17 23.82 8.07 13.98
C THR A 17 24.91 7.43 14.86
N THR A 18 25.40 6.26 14.47
CA THR A 18 26.68 5.73 14.94
C THR A 18 27.82 6.26 14.08
N ALA A 19 28.67 7.05 14.71
CA ALA A 19 29.96 7.48 14.21
C ALA A 19 30.94 6.30 14.24
N ASN A 20 31.61 6.04 13.11
CA ASN A 20 32.82 5.22 13.09
C ASN A 20 34.04 6.14 13.12
N ALA A 21 34.80 6.01 14.18
CA ALA A 21 36.13 6.58 14.34
C ALA A 21 37.13 5.83 13.46
N CYS A 22 38.03 6.55 12.78
CA CYS A 22 39.31 5.99 12.38
C CYS A 22 40.41 7.07 12.40
N ALA A 23 41.32 6.86 13.34
CA ALA A 23 42.73 7.25 13.44
C ALA A 23 43.30 8.31 12.47
N GLY A 24 43.92 9.32 13.08
CA GLY A 24 44.78 10.27 12.39
C GLY A 24 46.09 9.66 11.86
N ARG A 25 46.56 10.21 10.74
CA ARG A 25 47.98 10.25 10.39
C ARG A 25 48.29 11.47 9.51
N ARG A 26 49.00 12.41 10.13
CA ARG A 26 50.12 13.24 9.64
C ARG A 26 50.00 13.96 8.28
N LEU A 27 50.02 15.28 8.40
CA LEU A 27 50.33 16.30 7.38
C LEU A 27 51.65 16.01 6.65
N MET A 28 51.60 16.03 5.32
CA MET A 28 52.68 16.51 4.46
C MET A 28 52.04 17.39 3.38
N SER A 29 52.36 18.68 3.42
CA SER A 29 52.01 19.66 2.42
C SER A 29 52.92 19.50 1.20
N THR A 30 52.35 19.09 0.08
CA THR A 30 52.90 19.44 -1.24
C THR A 30 51.78 20.06 -2.03
N GLY A 31 51.86 21.38 -2.21
CA GLY A 31 50.99 22.12 -3.08
C GLY A 31 51.01 21.51 -4.48
N ARG A 32 49.84 21.05 -4.92
CA ARG A 32 49.49 20.98 -6.33
C ARG A 32 48.16 21.69 -6.46
N ASN A 33 48.19 22.82 -7.15
CA ASN A 33 46.99 23.53 -7.57
C ASN A 33 46.13 22.56 -8.39
N PRO A 34 44.87 22.27 -8.00
CA PRO A 34 43.96 21.60 -8.90
C PRO A 34 43.59 22.60 -10.01
N LEU A 35 44.09 22.29 -11.19
CA LEU A 35 43.64 22.87 -12.44
C LEU A 35 42.12 22.67 -12.51
N SER A 36 41.37 23.77 -12.59
CA SER A 36 39.92 23.76 -12.74
C SER A 36 39.55 23.23 -14.13
N THR A 37 39.34 21.92 -14.23
CA THR A 37 38.52 21.33 -15.28
C THR A 37 37.12 21.21 -14.71
N GLY A 38 36.21 22.07 -15.20
CA GLY A 38 34.80 22.02 -14.84
C GLY A 38 34.20 20.68 -15.25
N ASP A 39 33.86 19.87 -14.27
CA ASP A 39 32.96 18.73 -14.44
C ASP A 39 31.51 19.21 -14.25
N ASP A 40 31.06 20.11 -15.13
CA ASP A 40 29.66 20.59 -15.21
C ASP A 40 28.68 19.51 -15.75
N ARG A 41 29.08 18.23 -15.74
CA ARG A 41 28.33 17.10 -16.30
C ARG A 41 27.42 16.38 -15.31
N GLU A 42 27.59 16.55 -14.00
CA GLU A 42 26.70 15.96 -12.99
C GLU A 42 25.42 16.79 -12.75
N ALA A 43 25.48 18.12 -12.88
CA ALA A 43 24.33 18.99 -12.66
C ALA A 43 23.23 18.84 -13.73
N SER A 44 23.61 18.48 -14.96
CA SER A 44 22.68 18.27 -16.08
C SER A 44 21.96 16.92 -16.00
N SER A 45 22.58 15.87 -15.45
CA SER A 45 21.93 14.57 -15.28
C SER A 45 20.85 14.64 -14.20
N LEU A 46 21.13 15.31 -13.06
CA LEU A 46 20.16 15.51 -11.99
C LEU A 46 18.96 16.38 -12.43
N GLN A 47 19.19 17.42 -13.24
CA GLN A 47 18.10 18.22 -13.81
C GLN A 47 17.23 17.41 -14.78
N SER A 48 17.83 16.50 -15.57
CA SER A 48 17.09 15.62 -16.48
C SER A 48 16.25 14.56 -15.75
N GLU A 49 16.77 14.02 -14.64
CA GLU A 49 16.04 13.08 -13.79
C GLU A 49 14.91 13.78 -13.02
N ASN A 50 15.15 15.01 -12.54
CA ASN A 50 14.14 15.84 -11.91
C ASN A 50 13.00 16.17 -12.89
N ALA A 51 13.32 16.59 -14.12
CA ALA A 51 12.33 16.86 -15.16
C ALA A 51 11.52 15.59 -15.55
N ALA A 52 12.17 14.42 -15.62
CA ALA A 52 11.48 13.15 -15.87
C ALA A 52 10.54 12.76 -14.72
N SER A 53 10.94 13.03 -13.48
CA SER A 53 10.12 12.81 -12.28
C SER A 53 8.91 13.74 -12.23
N GLU A 54 9.10 15.01 -12.61
CA GLU A 54 8.04 16.02 -12.71
C GLU A 54 7.04 15.67 -13.80
N ASN A 55 7.51 15.28 -15.00
CA ASN A 55 6.65 14.82 -16.09
C ASN A 55 5.82 13.60 -15.70
N ARG A 56 6.40 12.66 -14.93
CA ARG A 56 5.69 11.49 -14.40
C ARG A 56 4.61 11.89 -13.39
N MET A 57 4.90 12.85 -12.51
CA MET A 57 3.94 13.37 -11.54
C MET A 57 2.81 14.15 -12.22
N GLN A 58 3.12 14.96 -13.23
CA GLN A 58 2.13 15.68 -14.03
C GLN A 58 1.20 14.72 -14.79
N PHE A 59 1.74 13.65 -15.38
CA PHE A 59 0.95 12.61 -16.04
C PHE A 59 0.06 11.84 -15.05
N ALA A 60 0.58 11.50 -13.87
CA ALA A 60 -0.21 10.85 -12.83
C ALA A 60 -1.37 11.74 -12.33
N ASN A 61 -1.13 13.04 -12.19
CA ASN A 61 -2.14 14.02 -11.80
C ASN A 61 -3.20 14.21 -12.91
N SER A 62 -2.78 14.24 -14.18
CA SER A 62 -3.66 14.31 -15.36
C SER A 62 -4.54 13.06 -15.52
N LEU A 63 -3.98 11.87 -15.28
CA LEU A 63 -4.77 10.64 -15.26
C LEU A 63 -5.79 10.63 -14.12
N THR A 64 -5.41 11.14 -12.95
CA THR A 64 -6.29 11.20 -11.79
C THR A 64 -7.48 12.12 -12.05
N SER A 65 -7.28 13.27 -12.70
CA SER A 65 -8.38 14.15 -13.11
C SER A 65 -9.25 13.53 -14.21
N MET A 66 -8.67 12.82 -15.17
CA MET A 66 -9.43 12.09 -16.20
C MET A 66 -10.29 10.96 -15.62
N ILE A 67 -9.78 10.23 -14.63
CA ILE A 67 -10.52 9.19 -13.91
C ILE A 67 -11.69 9.80 -13.12
N HIS A 68 -11.50 10.97 -12.50
CA HIS A 68 -12.57 11.70 -11.83
C HIS A 68 -13.69 12.15 -12.78
N ASN A 69 -13.33 12.47 -14.03
CA ASN A 69 -14.29 12.86 -15.06
C ASN A 69 -15.05 11.66 -15.66
N MET A 70 -14.49 10.44 -15.59
CA MET A 70 -15.10 9.19 -16.05
C MET A 70 -16.11 8.61 -15.04
N GLY A 71 -16.94 9.44 -14.41
CA GLY A 71 -18.03 9.01 -13.52
C GLY A 71 -17.59 8.23 -12.26
N SER A 72 -18.44 8.27 -11.24
CA SER A 72 -18.14 7.68 -9.92
C SER A 72 -17.80 6.17 -9.95
N SER A 73 -18.30 5.42 -10.95
CA SER A 73 -18.10 3.96 -11.05
C SER A 73 -16.66 3.54 -11.35
N VAL A 74 -15.88 4.39 -12.03
CA VAL A 74 -14.51 4.07 -12.47
C VAL A 74 -13.48 4.44 -11.39
N ILE A 75 -13.74 5.49 -10.63
CA ILE A 75 -12.81 6.06 -9.63
C ILE A 75 -12.37 5.02 -8.59
N GLY A 76 -13.30 4.20 -8.08
CA GLY A 76 -12.99 3.16 -7.09
C GLY A 76 -12.32 1.89 -7.65
N ARG A 77 -12.17 1.79 -8.98
CA ARG A 77 -11.65 0.59 -9.68
C ARG A 77 -10.41 0.87 -10.51
N ALA A 78 -9.91 2.11 -10.50
CA ALA A 78 -8.66 2.48 -11.14
C ALA A 78 -7.49 2.34 -10.15
N VAL A 79 -6.37 1.79 -10.61
CA VAL A 79 -5.13 1.67 -9.82
C VAL A 79 -3.99 2.25 -10.64
N PRO A 80 -3.31 3.31 -10.18
CA PRO A 80 -2.14 3.84 -10.88
C PRO A 80 -0.97 2.86 -10.77
N VAL A 81 -0.19 2.75 -11.85
CA VAL A 81 1.04 1.95 -11.85
C VAL A 81 2.16 2.79 -11.25
N THR A 82 2.63 2.40 -10.07
CA THR A 82 3.77 3.05 -9.41
C THR A 82 5.08 2.33 -9.75
N ASN A 83 6.18 3.08 -9.85
CA ASN A 83 7.55 2.57 -9.99
C ASN A 83 7.78 1.62 -11.19
N GLY A 84 6.98 1.75 -12.25
CA GLY A 84 7.12 0.94 -13.47
C GLY A 84 6.83 -0.55 -13.28
N ASN A 85 6.18 -0.96 -12.17
CA ASN A 85 5.81 -2.35 -11.92
C ASN A 85 4.30 -2.59 -12.15
N PRO A 86 3.89 -2.97 -13.38
CA PRO A 86 2.48 -3.21 -13.68
C PRO A 86 1.93 -4.45 -12.96
N ALA A 87 2.75 -5.47 -12.69
CA ALA A 87 2.30 -6.69 -12.04
C ALA A 87 1.75 -6.44 -10.62
N SER A 88 2.42 -5.57 -9.87
CA SER A 88 1.96 -5.16 -8.53
C SER A 88 0.63 -4.39 -8.59
N ALA A 89 0.48 -3.49 -9.58
CA ALA A 89 -0.76 -2.76 -9.81
C ALA A 89 -1.92 -3.70 -10.18
N TYR A 90 -1.69 -4.71 -11.02
CA TYR A 90 -2.70 -5.73 -11.33
C TYR A 90 -3.07 -6.58 -10.11
N GLY A 91 -2.10 -6.95 -9.25
CA GLY A 91 -2.37 -7.65 -8.00
C GLY A 91 -3.27 -6.84 -7.06
N ARG A 92 -2.98 -5.54 -6.92
CA ARG A 92 -3.81 -4.61 -6.14
C ARG A 92 -5.20 -4.44 -6.74
N LEU A 93 -5.32 -4.25 -8.05
CA LEU A 93 -6.60 -4.16 -8.75
C LEU A 93 -7.41 -5.44 -8.55
N ASN A 94 -6.78 -6.60 -8.68
CA ASN A 94 -7.41 -7.91 -8.48
C ASN A 94 -8.01 -8.03 -7.07
N ARG A 95 -7.26 -7.61 -6.05
CA ARG A 95 -7.74 -7.56 -4.66
C ARG A 95 -8.96 -6.65 -4.51
N ILE A 96 -8.91 -5.42 -5.04
CA ILE A 96 -10.03 -4.46 -4.99
C ILE A 96 -11.28 -5.06 -5.64
N LEU A 97 -11.15 -5.74 -6.79
CA LEU A 97 -12.27 -6.38 -7.47
C LEU A 97 -12.87 -7.54 -6.66
N THR A 98 -12.04 -8.27 -5.91
CA THR A 98 -12.50 -9.37 -5.05
C THR A 98 -13.15 -8.88 -3.76
N GLU A 99 -12.59 -7.87 -3.09
CA GLU A 99 -13.14 -7.29 -1.85
C GLU A 99 -14.52 -6.67 -2.09
N ASN A 100 -14.69 -6.00 -3.24
CA ASN A 100 -15.98 -5.44 -3.64
C ASN A 100 -16.95 -6.47 -4.26
N ASN A 101 -16.59 -7.76 -4.33
CA ASN A 101 -17.40 -8.84 -4.91
C ASN A 101 -17.87 -8.63 -6.37
N ILE A 102 -17.21 -7.75 -7.13
CA ILE A 102 -17.65 -7.33 -8.47
C ILE A 102 -17.74 -8.51 -9.44
N ARG A 103 -16.72 -9.39 -9.43
CA ARG A 103 -16.71 -10.55 -10.33
C ARG A 103 -17.84 -11.53 -10.06
N ARG A 104 -18.14 -11.77 -8.79
CA ARG A 104 -19.25 -12.64 -8.37
C ARG A 104 -20.59 -12.02 -8.79
N GLU A 105 -20.74 -10.72 -8.58
CA GLU A 105 -21.93 -9.97 -8.99
C GLU A 105 -22.14 -10.04 -10.50
N LEU A 106 -21.09 -9.79 -11.31
CA LEU A 106 -21.15 -9.91 -12.76
C LEU A 106 -21.58 -11.32 -13.19
N PHE A 107 -21.01 -12.36 -12.57
CA PHE A 107 -21.39 -13.75 -12.86
C PHE A 107 -22.87 -14.02 -12.54
N LEU A 108 -23.35 -13.57 -11.37
CA LEU A 108 -24.75 -13.73 -10.97
C LEU A 108 -25.71 -12.92 -11.85
N ARG A 109 -25.26 -11.79 -12.39
CA ARG A 109 -26.06 -10.92 -13.27
C ARG A 109 -26.14 -11.42 -14.72
N LYS A 110 -25.29 -12.35 -15.15
CA LYS A 110 -25.31 -12.88 -16.54
C LYS A 110 -26.66 -13.45 -16.95
N ARG A 111 -27.45 -13.95 -16.00
CA ARG A 111 -28.80 -14.49 -16.24
C ARG A 111 -29.73 -14.07 -15.11
N TYR A 112 -31.02 -13.97 -15.42
CA TYR A 112 -32.02 -13.71 -14.40
C TYR A 112 -32.12 -14.85 -13.38
N GLU A 113 -31.98 -14.51 -12.10
CA GLU A 113 -32.23 -15.38 -10.96
C GLU A 113 -33.62 -15.04 -10.38
N LYS A 114 -34.56 -16.00 -10.38
CA LYS A 114 -35.89 -15.79 -9.77
C LYS A 114 -35.73 -15.41 -8.28
N PRO A 115 -36.61 -14.56 -7.71
CA PRO A 115 -36.48 -14.06 -6.33
C PRO A 115 -36.43 -15.16 -5.27
N LYS A 116 -37.20 -16.24 -5.45
CA LYS A 116 -37.19 -17.40 -4.54
C LYS A 116 -35.79 -18.04 -4.46
N TYR A 117 -35.15 -18.29 -5.60
CA TYR A 117 -33.82 -18.89 -5.66
C TYR A 117 -32.76 -17.94 -5.09
N LYS A 118 -32.86 -16.64 -5.38
CA LYS A 118 -31.99 -15.61 -4.78
C LYS A 118 -32.07 -15.62 -3.25
N ARG A 119 -33.27 -15.64 -2.67
CA ARG A 119 -33.46 -15.73 -1.20
C ARG A 119 -32.88 -17.01 -0.62
N GLN A 120 -33.12 -18.15 -1.28
CA GLN A 120 -32.59 -19.43 -0.83
C GLN A 120 -31.06 -19.47 -0.87
N ARG A 121 -30.45 -18.93 -1.93
CA ARG A 121 -29.00 -18.78 -2.06
C ARG A 121 -28.42 -17.92 -0.95
N LEU A 122 -28.96 -16.71 -0.73
CA LEU A 122 -28.48 -15.81 0.32
C LEU A 122 -28.57 -16.45 1.72
N ARG A 123 -29.63 -17.21 2.01
CA ARG A 123 -29.78 -17.94 3.28
C ARG A 123 -28.71 -19.02 3.46
N ARG A 124 -28.39 -19.79 2.41
CA ARG A 124 -27.32 -20.81 2.47
C ARG A 124 -25.95 -20.16 2.66
N GLU A 125 -25.69 -19.09 1.91
CA GLU A 125 -24.44 -18.33 1.98
C GLU A 125 -24.24 -17.70 3.37
N SER A 126 -25.26 -17.06 3.93
CA SER A 126 -25.19 -16.47 5.27
C SER A 126 -25.00 -17.53 6.34
N HIS A 127 -25.71 -18.66 6.27
CA HIS A 127 -25.55 -19.76 7.21
C HIS A 127 -24.13 -20.36 7.17
N ALA A 128 -23.59 -20.60 5.96
CA ALA A 128 -22.22 -21.09 5.80
C ALA A 128 -21.18 -20.09 6.35
N ARG A 129 -21.41 -18.79 6.16
CA ARG A 129 -20.56 -17.74 6.73
C ARG A 129 -20.58 -17.75 8.26
N LEU A 130 -21.78 -17.76 8.86
CA LEU A 130 -21.94 -17.79 10.31
C LEU A 130 -21.30 -19.03 10.92
N PHE A 131 -21.54 -20.21 10.32
CA PHE A 131 -20.92 -21.46 10.74
C PHE A 131 -19.39 -21.39 10.69
N LYS A 132 -18.82 -20.91 9.58
CA LYS A 132 -17.37 -20.73 9.43
C LYS A 132 -16.79 -19.79 10.50
N GLU A 133 -17.47 -18.67 10.77
CA GLU A 133 -17.03 -17.72 11.79
C GLU A 133 -17.09 -18.33 13.19
N GLU A 134 -18.15 -19.05 13.52
CA GLU A 134 -18.32 -19.71 14.82
C GLU A 134 -17.27 -20.81 15.05
N VAL A 135 -17.06 -21.69 14.06
CA VAL A 135 -16.01 -22.71 14.09
C VAL A 135 -14.64 -22.07 14.25
N ARG A 136 -14.35 -20.99 13.52
CA ARG A 136 -13.09 -20.26 13.65
C ARG A 136 -12.90 -19.71 15.07
N ARG A 137 -13.92 -19.13 15.69
CA ARG A 137 -13.85 -18.62 17.07
C ARG A 137 -13.58 -19.75 18.07
N LYS A 138 -14.31 -20.86 17.95
CA LYS A 138 -14.16 -22.04 18.82
C LYS A 138 -12.77 -22.67 18.70
N VAL A 139 -12.29 -22.88 17.47
CA VAL A 139 -10.93 -23.42 17.23
C VAL A 139 -9.86 -22.46 17.75
N HIS A 140 -10.02 -21.16 17.53
CA HIS A 140 -9.08 -20.17 18.05
C HIS A 140 -8.99 -20.19 19.59
N LEU A 141 -10.13 -20.33 20.28
CA LEU A 141 -10.14 -20.50 21.73
C LEU A 141 -9.36 -21.74 22.17
N VAL A 142 -9.63 -22.90 21.55
CA VAL A 142 -8.91 -24.15 21.86
C VAL A 142 -7.41 -24.01 21.62
N MET A 143 -7.00 -23.36 20.53
CA MET A 143 -5.57 -23.11 20.25
C MET A 143 -4.94 -22.20 21.30
N ASN A 144 -5.66 -21.19 21.78
CA ASN A 144 -5.19 -20.31 22.85
C ASN A 144 -5.06 -21.06 24.18
N MET A 145 -6.03 -21.91 24.53
CA MET A 145 -5.99 -22.76 25.72
C MET A 145 -4.77 -23.70 25.69
N ARG A 146 -4.55 -24.36 24.55
CA ARG A 146 -3.36 -25.19 24.31
C ARG A 146 -2.07 -24.39 24.50
N ASN A 147 -2.02 -23.16 24.00
CA ASN A 147 -0.84 -22.30 24.15
C ASN A 147 -0.61 -21.84 25.60
N TRP A 148 -1.67 -21.77 26.42
CA TRP A 148 -1.60 -21.49 27.85
C TRP A 148 -1.23 -22.72 28.69
N GLY A 149 -1.14 -23.92 28.09
CA GLY A 149 -0.83 -25.16 28.80
C GLY A 149 -2.02 -25.82 29.49
N MET A 150 -3.25 -25.48 29.07
CA MET A 150 -4.48 -26.21 29.40
C MET A 150 -4.83 -27.26 28.33
#